data_AF-A0A945TFN8-F1
#
_entry.id   AF-A0A945TFN8-F1
#
_cell.length_a   1.000
_cell.length_b   1.000
_cell.length_c   1.000
_cell.angle_alpha   90.00
_cell.angle_beta   90.00
_cell.angle_gamma   90.00
#
_symmetry.space_group_name_H-M   'P 1'
#
loop_
_entity.id
_entity.type
_entity.pdbx_description
1 polymer ?
#
loop_
_entity_poly.entity_id
_entity_poly.type
_entity_poly.pdbx_seq_one_letter_code
_entity_poly.pdbx_strand_id
1 'polypeptide(L)'
;VSGSVSNYSRFLLMFLYSLAEILPKVRSFAFSSDLGEVTRLFQQSKLEDAMAKTMRDYGNGSTDYGQMLADFRSHILKDVDSKTTVIILGDARNNYGDPKSEILREVYDKAQRVIWLNPEPKSSWTVGDAEMKKYAPCCHQTEVCNSLVHLERVVGNLLRVAV
;
A
#
# COMPACT_ATOMS: atom_id res chain seq x y z
N VAL A 1 -18.90 -7.40 -4.54
CA VAL A 1 -18.07 -6.43 -3.79
C VAL A 1 -18.96 -5.71 -2.79
N SER A 2 -18.79 -5.93 -1.49
CA SER A 2 -19.62 -5.27 -0.46
C SER A 2 -19.31 -3.78 -0.41
N GLY A 3 -20.35 -2.94 -0.32
CA GLY A 3 -20.26 -1.48 -0.53
C GLY A 3 -19.30 -0.71 0.38
N SER A 4 -18.83 -1.29 1.50
CA SER A 4 -17.83 -0.66 2.37
C SER A 4 -16.39 -0.84 1.88
N VAL A 5 -16.01 -2.02 1.37
CA VAL A 5 -14.66 -2.27 0.82
C VAL A 5 -14.43 -1.45 -0.45
N SER A 6 -15.49 -1.32 -1.27
CA SER A 6 -15.46 -0.59 -2.53
C SER A 6 -15.04 0.88 -2.38
N ASN A 7 -15.43 1.55 -1.29
CA ASN A 7 -15.13 2.99 -1.11
C ASN A 7 -13.69 3.23 -0.65
N TYR A 8 -13.15 2.39 0.23
CA TYR A 8 -11.75 2.48 0.64
C TYR A 8 -10.80 2.11 -0.49
N SER A 9 -11.09 1.02 -1.22
CA SER A 9 -10.31 0.65 -2.41
C SER A 9 -10.34 1.76 -3.46
N ARG A 10 -11.50 2.39 -3.70
CA ARG A 10 -11.62 3.55 -4.62
C ARG A 10 -10.71 4.69 -4.20
N PHE A 11 -10.73 5.09 -2.92
CA PHE A 11 -9.86 6.15 -2.41
C PHE A 11 -8.36 5.83 -2.57
N LEU A 12 -7.94 4.62 -2.20
CA LEU A 12 -6.53 4.21 -2.30
C LEU A 12 -6.05 4.14 -3.76
N LEU A 13 -6.89 3.67 -4.69
CA LEU A 13 -6.55 3.61 -6.10
C LEU A 13 -6.44 5.01 -6.73
N MET A 14 -7.36 5.93 -6.40
CA MET A 14 -7.24 7.33 -6.82
C MET A 14 -5.93 7.95 -6.34
N PHE A 15 -5.52 7.65 -5.10
CA PHE A 15 -4.23 8.11 -4.59
C PHE A 15 -3.03 7.54 -5.35
N LEU A 16 -3.00 6.24 -5.57
CA LEU A 16 -1.92 5.60 -6.35
C LEU A 16 -1.80 6.21 -7.74
N TYR A 17 -2.95 6.47 -8.38
CA TYR A 17 -2.99 7.12 -9.69
C TYR A 17 -2.42 8.55 -9.62
N SER A 18 -2.86 9.38 -8.68
CA SER A 18 -2.33 10.74 -8.50
C SER A 18 -0.82 10.76 -8.17
N LEU A 19 -0.33 9.82 -7.37
CA LEU A 19 1.12 9.69 -7.11
C LEU A 19 1.89 9.35 -8.38
N ALA A 20 1.37 8.44 -9.21
CA ALA A 20 2.01 8.01 -10.45
C ALA A 20 2.09 9.12 -11.51
N GLU A 21 1.17 10.10 -11.48
CA GLU A 21 1.21 11.26 -12.38
C GLU A 21 2.28 12.29 -11.96
N ILE A 22 2.55 12.43 -10.66
CA ILE A 22 3.42 13.48 -10.11
C ILE A 22 4.87 12.99 -9.96
N LEU A 23 5.07 11.73 -9.56
CA LEU A 23 6.39 11.20 -9.25
C LEU A 23 6.97 10.44 -10.46
N PRO A 24 8.19 10.77 -10.91
CA PRO A 24 8.85 9.98 -11.94
C PRO A 24 9.19 8.58 -11.41
N LYS A 25 9.01 7.56 -12.26
CA LYS A 25 9.41 6.14 -12.01
C LYS A 25 8.65 5.43 -10.88
N VAL A 26 7.34 5.67 -10.74
CA VAL A 26 6.49 4.90 -9.82
C VAL A 26 6.18 3.52 -10.40
N ARG A 27 6.35 2.48 -9.56
CA ARG A 27 5.77 1.15 -9.78
C ARG A 27 4.62 0.96 -8.80
N SER A 28 3.48 0.48 -9.30
CA SER A 28 2.25 0.33 -8.53
C SER A 28 1.83 -1.12 -8.49
N PHE A 29 1.42 -1.58 -7.31
CA PHE A 29 1.02 -2.95 -7.07
C PHE A 29 -0.34 -2.98 -6.36
N ALA A 30 -1.13 -4.02 -6.63
CA ALA A 30 -2.41 -4.27 -5.99
C ALA A 30 -2.44 -5.70 -5.44
N PHE A 31 -3.16 -5.91 -4.33
CA PHE A 31 -3.29 -7.22 -3.70
C PHE A 31 -4.63 -7.37 -2.98
N SER A 32 -5.09 -8.61 -2.89
CA SER A 32 -5.96 -9.08 -1.80
C SER A 32 -5.23 -10.20 -1.08
N SER A 33 -4.96 -11.31 -1.77
CA SER A 33 -4.07 -12.38 -1.31
C SER A 33 -2.71 -12.34 -2.00
N ASP A 34 -2.70 -12.30 -3.33
CA ASP A 34 -1.47 -12.30 -4.13
C ASP A 34 -1.10 -10.89 -4.61
N LEU A 35 0.19 -10.60 -4.73
CA LEU A 35 0.68 -9.29 -5.18
C LEU A 35 0.82 -9.22 -6.71
N GLY A 36 0.02 -8.35 -7.35
CA GLY A 36 0.06 -8.09 -8.79
C GLY A 36 0.60 -6.70 -9.13
N GLU A 37 1.51 -6.61 -10.10
CA GLU A 37 1.98 -5.31 -10.61
C GLU A 37 0.96 -4.70 -11.59
N VAL A 38 0.46 -3.50 -11.26
CA VAL A 38 -0.53 -2.74 -12.04
C VAL A 38 0.06 -1.48 -12.68
N THR A 39 1.38 -1.30 -12.63
CA THR A 39 2.10 -0.14 -13.19
C THR A 39 1.67 0.20 -14.63
N ARG A 40 1.70 -0.78 -15.54
CA ARG A 40 1.31 -0.56 -16.95
C ARG A 40 -0.17 -0.24 -17.12
N LEU A 41 -1.02 -0.83 -16.28
CA LEU A 41 -2.46 -0.59 -16.31
C LEU A 41 -2.76 0.88 -16.00
N PHE A 42 -2.15 1.45 -14.96
CA PHE A 42 -2.33 2.86 -14.62
C PHE A 42 -1.72 3.82 -15.64
N GLN A 43 -0.64 3.45 -16.31
CA GLN A 43 -0.02 4.31 -17.34
C GLN A 43 -0.82 4.36 -18.65
N GLN A 44 -1.60 3.32 -18.96
CA GLN A 44 -2.23 3.15 -20.29
C GLN A 44 -3.75 3.30 -20.29
N SER A 45 -4.39 3.24 -19.12
CA SER A 45 -5.84 3.26 -18.99
C SER A 45 -6.32 4.50 -18.26
N LYS A 46 -7.55 4.94 -18.57
CA LYS A 46 -8.23 5.97 -17.78
C LYS A 46 -8.46 5.44 -16.37
N LEU A 47 -8.46 6.33 -15.38
CA LEU A 47 -8.62 6.01 -13.96
C LEU A 47 -9.75 5.01 -13.69
N GLU A 48 -10.96 5.29 -14.16
CA GLU A 48 -12.14 4.43 -13.94
C GLU A 48 -11.95 3.02 -14.53
N ASP A 49 -11.32 2.89 -15.70
CA ASP A 49 -11.07 1.59 -16.34
C ASP A 49 -9.99 0.79 -15.60
N ALA A 50 -8.90 1.47 -15.22
CA ALA A 50 -7.81 0.87 -14.43
C ALA A 50 -8.31 0.39 -13.07
N MET A 51 -9.16 1.19 -12.42
CA MET A 51 -9.78 0.86 -11.15
C MET A 51 -10.73 -0.32 -11.27
N ALA A 52 -11.65 -0.27 -12.23
CA ALA A 52 -12.61 -1.34 -12.43
C ALA A 52 -11.90 -2.67 -12.74
N LYS A 53 -10.82 -2.64 -13.53
CA LYS A 53 -10.02 -3.82 -13.81
C LYS A 53 -9.25 -4.31 -12.58
N THR A 54 -8.57 -3.43 -11.84
CA THR A 54 -7.85 -3.79 -10.61
C THR A 54 -8.79 -4.41 -9.57
N MET A 55 -9.99 -3.84 -9.38
CA MET A 55 -10.98 -4.39 -8.45
C MET A 55 -11.54 -5.74 -8.89
N ARG A 56 -11.73 -5.96 -10.20
CA ARG A 56 -12.14 -7.27 -10.71
C ARG A 56 -11.07 -8.33 -10.50
N ASP A 57 -9.82 -7.97 -10.82
CA ASP A 57 -8.70 -8.91 -10.85
C ASP A 57 -8.18 -9.22 -9.44
N TYR A 58 -8.23 -8.25 -8.51
CA TYR A 58 -7.61 -8.36 -7.18
C TYR A 58 -8.54 -8.04 -6.01
N GLY A 59 -9.81 -7.70 -6.20
CA GLY A 59 -10.71 -7.22 -5.13
C GLY A 59 -11.66 -8.25 -4.51
N ASN A 60 -11.60 -9.51 -4.96
CA ASN A 60 -12.56 -10.56 -4.57
C ASN A 60 -12.06 -11.53 -3.48
N GLY A 61 -10.80 -11.40 -3.02
CA GLY A 61 -10.21 -12.26 -1.99
C GLY A 61 -10.21 -11.65 -0.59
N SER A 62 -10.04 -12.50 0.43
CA SER A 62 -9.67 -12.06 1.79
C SER A 62 -8.24 -11.52 1.78
N THR A 63 -8.00 -10.43 2.53
CA THR A 63 -6.68 -9.82 2.61
C THR A 63 -5.67 -10.72 3.32
N ASP A 64 -4.54 -10.99 2.67
CA ASP A 64 -3.39 -11.71 3.25
C ASP A 64 -2.11 -10.89 3.01
N TYR A 65 -1.78 -10.06 4.01
CA TYR A 65 -0.54 -9.28 4.01
C TYR A 65 0.71 -10.17 4.11
N GLY A 66 0.60 -11.34 4.74
CA GLY A 66 1.72 -12.28 4.85
C GLY A 66 2.09 -12.89 3.49
N GLN A 67 1.11 -13.26 2.67
CA GLN A 67 1.34 -13.71 1.30
C GLN A 67 1.86 -12.55 0.44
N MET A 68 1.23 -11.37 0.52
CA MET A 68 1.69 -10.16 -0.18
C MET A 68 3.17 -9.84 0.10
N LEU A 69 3.59 -9.87 1.38
CA LEU A 69 4.98 -9.62 1.75
C LEU A 69 5.92 -10.71 1.21
N ALA A 70 5.50 -11.98 1.22
CA ALA A 70 6.28 -13.07 0.64
C ALA A 70 6.48 -12.91 -0.87
N ASP A 71 5.44 -12.49 -1.60
CA ASP A 71 5.54 -12.16 -3.02
C ASP A 71 6.45 -10.95 -3.25
N PHE A 72 6.33 -9.91 -2.42
CA PHE A 72 7.19 -8.74 -2.47
C PHE A 72 8.66 -9.12 -2.30
N ARG A 73 8.97 -9.95 -1.30
CA ARG A 73 10.33 -10.47 -1.06
C ARG A 73 10.86 -11.23 -2.27
N SER A 74 10.05 -12.08 -2.86
CA SER A 74 10.46 -12.98 -3.94
C SER A 74 10.67 -12.25 -5.27
N HIS A 75 9.81 -11.27 -5.58
CA HIS A 75 9.78 -10.65 -6.91
C HIS A 75 10.38 -9.24 -6.97
N ILE A 76 10.30 -8.47 -5.88
CA ILE A 76 10.52 -7.02 -5.91
C ILE A 76 11.65 -6.56 -4.97
N LEU A 77 11.89 -7.22 -3.84
CA LEU A 77 12.86 -6.76 -2.83
C LEU A 77 14.29 -6.58 -3.37
N LYS A 78 14.67 -7.30 -4.43
CA LYS A 78 15.96 -7.13 -5.13
C LYS A 78 16.12 -5.78 -5.83
N ASP A 79 15.00 -5.13 -6.16
CA ASP A 79 14.97 -3.81 -6.80
C ASP A 79 14.91 -2.67 -5.77
N VAL A 80 14.80 -3.00 -4.47
CA VAL A 80 14.73 -2.03 -3.36
C VAL A 80 16.13 -1.69 -2.86
N ASP A 81 16.43 -0.41 -2.82
CA ASP A 81 17.71 0.13 -2.34
C ASP A 81 17.53 1.38 -1.45
N SER A 82 18.65 1.94 -1.00
CA SER A 82 18.72 3.16 -0.17
C SER A 82 18.17 4.43 -0.83
N LYS A 83 17.75 4.37 -2.11
CA LYS A 83 17.07 5.46 -2.82
C LYS A 83 15.57 5.21 -2.98
N THR A 84 15.12 3.99 -2.70
CA THR A 84 13.73 3.56 -2.88
C THR A 84 12.86 3.99 -1.71
N THR A 85 11.71 4.61 -1.99
CA THR A 85 10.65 4.83 -1.01
C THR A 85 9.53 3.83 -1.25
N VAL A 86 9.21 3.03 -0.24
CA VAL A 86 8.07 2.09 -0.26
C VAL A 86 6.89 2.71 0.46
N ILE A 87 5.75 2.80 -0.22
CA ILE A 87 4.48 3.29 0.35
C ILE A 87 3.49 2.13 0.36
N ILE A 88 3.02 1.78 1.54
CA ILE A 88 2.00 0.74 1.75
C ILE A 88 0.69 1.41 2.08
N LEU A 89 -0.35 1.00 1.36
CA LEU A 89 -1.71 1.48 1.49
C LEU A 89 -2.59 0.32 1.94
N GLY A 90 -3.06 0.36 3.18
CA GLY A 90 -3.82 -0.76 3.71
C GLY A 90 -4.22 -0.61 5.17
N ASP A 91 -5.29 -1.28 5.55
CA ASP A 91 -5.85 -1.33 6.90
C ASP A 91 -5.07 -2.23 7.89
N ALA A 92 -4.12 -3.02 7.37
CA ALA A 92 -3.39 -4.06 8.10
C ALA A 92 -4.28 -5.16 8.71
N ARG A 93 -5.48 -5.39 8.18
CA ARG A 93 -6.33 -6.52 8.56
C ARG A 93 -5.88 -7.79 7.86
N ASN A 94 -5.31 -8.72 8.61
CA ASN A 94 -4.65 -9.91 8.05
C ASN A 94 -5.49 -11.19 8.13
N ASN A 95 -6.78 -11.11 8.49
CA ASN A 95 -7.66 -12.27 8.65
C ASN A 95 -7.07 -13.38 9.55
N TYR A 96 -6.35 -12.99 10.61
CA TYR A 96 -5.65 -13.89 11.54
C TYR A 96 -4.53 -14.75 10.92
N GLY A 97 -4.08 -14.42 9.70
CA GLY A 97 -2.93 -15.04 9.07
C GLY A 97 -1.60 -14.64 9.72
N ASP A 98 -0.53 -15.33 9.33
CA ASP A 98 0.84 -14.96 9.72
C ASP A 98 1.20 -13.60 9.09
N PRO A 99 1.51 -12.57 9.89
CA PRO A 99 1.83 -11.25 9.38
C PRO A 99 3.17 -11.18 8.64
N LYS A 100 4.10 -12.11 8.89
CA LYS A 100 5.46 -12.09 8.31
C LYS A 100 6.17 -10.73 8.40
N SER A 101 6.01 -10.05 9.53
CA SER A 101 6.54 -8.68 9.75
C SER A 101 8.07 -8.58 9.62
N GLU A 102 8.78 -9.69 9.77
CA GLU A 102 10.22 -9.81 9.50
C GLU A 102 10.57 -9.48 8.05
N ILE A 103 9.70 -9.78 7.09
CA ILE A 103 9.92 -9.38 5.70
C ILE A 103 9.82 -7.85 5.57
N LEU A 104 8.84 -7.24 6.23
CA LEU A 104 8.71 -5.78 6.24
C LEU A 104 9.93 -5.13 6.93
N ARG A 105 10.53 -5.79 7.92
CA ARG A 105 11.81 -5.38 8.50
C ARG A 105 12.94 -5.41 7.47
N GLU A 106 13.04 -6.46 6.66
CA GLU A 106 14.03 -6.51 5.57
C GLU A 106 13.86 -5.34 4.58
N VAL A 107 12.61 -4.96 4.27
CA VAL A 107 12.31 -3.79 3.43
C VAL A 107 12.76 -2.50 4.13
N TYR A 108 12.47 -2.35 5.42
CA TYR A 108 12.88 -1.20 6.22
C TYR A 108 14.39 -1.01 6.21
N ASP A 109 15.16 -2.09 6.36
CA ASP A 109 16.62 -2.03 6.44
C ASP A 109 17.27 -1.68 5.09
N LYS A 110 16.58 -1.93 3.96
CA LYS A 110 17.09 -1.66 2.61
C LYS A 110 16.62 -0.35 2.02
N ALA A 111 15.34 -0.02 2.21
CA ALA A 111 14.70 1.13 1.59
C ALA A 111 15.19 2.45 2.23
N GLN A 112 15.17 3.54 1.46
CA GLN A 112 15.33 4.88 2.00
C GLN A 112 14.27 5.19 3.06
N ARG A 113 13.03 4.78 2.76
CA ARG A 113 11.87 5.06 3.60
C ARG A 113 10.77 4.03 3.36
N VAL A 114 10.10 3.67 4.43
CA VAL A 114 8.90 2.82 4.42
C VAL A 114 7.78 3.59 5.11
N ILE A 115 6.72 3.89 4.37
CA ILE A 115 5.57 4.66 4.85
C ILE A 115 4.33 3.78 4.77
N TRP A 116 3.62 3.65 5.89
CA TRP A 116 2.32 2.98 5.92
C TRP A 116 1.20 4.02 6.07
N LEU A 117 0.28 4.05 5.13
CA LEU A 117 -0.92 4.89 5.18
C LEU A 117 -2.14 3.99 5.38
N ASN A 118 -2.69 4.05 6.58
CA ASN A 118 -3.82 3.21 6.99
C ASN A 118 -5.13 4.02 6.95
N PRO A 119 -6.17 3.57 6.23
CA PRO A 119 -7.44 4.29 6.15
C PRO A 119 -8.28 4.21 7.44
N GLU A 120 -8.01 3.25 8.32
CA GLU A 120 -8.71 3.12 9.59
C GLU A 120 -8.14 4.09 10.65
N PRO A 121 -8.98 4.56 11.59
CA PRO A 121 -8.50 5.35 12.72
C PRO A 121 -7.52 4.54 13.60
N LYS A 122 -6.56 5.22 14.25
CA LYS A 122 -5.54 4.58 15.09
C LYS A 122 -6.12 3.68 16.20
N SER A 123 -7.32 3.98 16.69
CA SER A 123 -8.01 3.14 17.68
C SER A 123 -8.30 1.72 17.17
N SER A 124 -8.44 1.53 15.85
CA SER A 124 -8.72 0.22 15.24
C SER A 124 -7.47 -0.59 14.93
N TRP A 125 -6.29 0.04 14.90
CA TRP A 125 -5.01 -0.59 14.52
C TRP A 125 -4.57 -1.72 15.45
N THR A 126 -5.21 -1.84 16.62
CA THR A 126 -4.89 -2.84 17.64
C THR A 126 -6.06 -3.78 17.96
N VAL A 127 -7.12 -3.74 17.15
CA VAL A 127 -8.39 -4.43 17.43
C VAL A 127 -8.67 -5.49 16.37
N GLY A 128 -9.11 -6.67 16.83
CA GLY A 128 -9.42 -7.80 15.95
C GLY A 128 -8.16 -8.37 15.31
N ASP A 129 -8.20 -8.50 13.98
CA ASP A 129 -7.15 -9.05 13.13
C ASP A 129 -6.18 -7.98 12.58
N ALA A 130 -6.18 -6.78 13.16
CA ALA A 130 -5.28 -5.70 12.76
C ALA A 130 -3.85 -5.94 13.27
N GLU A 131 -2.88 -5.91 12.36
CA GLU A 131 -1.48 -6.29 12.65
C GLU A 131 -0.52 -5.09 12.72
N MET A 132 -1.05 -3.86 12.83
CA MET A 132 -0.21 -2.65 12.90
C MET A 132 0.78 -2.65 14.08
N LYS A 133 0.49 -3.35 15.19
CA LYS A 133 1.46 -3.50 16.30
C LYS A 133 2.78 -4.13 15.84
N LYS A 134 2.72 -5.03 14.85
CA LYS A 134 3.88 -5.73 14.28
C LYS A 134 4.46 -4.98 13.08
N TYR A 135 3.61 -4.35 12.27
CA TYR A 135 4.07 -3.62 11.08
C TYR A 135 4.63 -2.23 11.37
N ALA A 136 4.05 -1.47 12.31
CA ALA A 136 4.46 -0.09 12.57
C ALA A 136 5.94 0.04 12.99
N PRO A 137 6.50 -0.84 13.84
CA PRO A 137 7.93 -0.81 14.15
C PRO A 137 8.84 -1.06 12.93
N CYS A 138 8.31 -1.66 11.86
CA CYS A 138 9.00 -1.93 10.61
C CYS A 138 8.74 -0.84 9.55
N CYS A 139 8.23 0.32 9.98
CA CYS A 139 7.98 1.48 9.13
C CYS A 139 8.73 2.69 9.69
N HIS A 140 9.22 3.55 8.78
CA HIS A 140 9.78 4.85 9.16
C HIS A 140 8.68 5.83 9.55
N GLN A 141 7.49 5.66 8.97
CA GLN A 141 6.31 6.47 9.26
C GLN A 141 5.03 5.66 9.11
N THR A 142 4.08 5.88 10.01
CA THR A 142 2.72 5.34 9.91
C THR A 142 1.71 6.45 10.16
N GLU A 143 0.76 6.65 9.24
CA GLU A 143 -0.24 7.70 9.33
C GLU A 143 -1.65 7.19 9.02
N VAL A 144 -2.65 7.85 9.60
CA VAL A 144 -4.03 7.67 9.17
C VAL A 144 -4.25 8.43 7.87
N CYS A 145 -4.77 7.78 6.84
CA CYS A 145 -5.02 8.39 5.53
C CYS A 145 -6.38 7.95 4.96
N ASN A 146 -7.41 8.73 5.26
CA ASN A 146 -8.80 8.44 4.89
C ASN A 146 -9.55 9.66 4.34
N SER A 147 -8.82 10.73 4.04
CA SER A 147 -9.36 11.95 3.45
C SER A 147 -8.35 12.53 2.47
N LEU A 148 -8.85 13.35 1.52
CA LEU A 148 -8.01 14.06 0.56
C LEU A 148 -6.99 14.97 1.28
N VAL A 149 -7.36 15.57 2.41
CA VAL A 149 -6.45 16.42 3.21
C VAL A 149 -5.27 15.63 3.77
N HIS A 150 -5.50 14.39 4.22
CA HIS A 150 -4.40 13.53 4.66
C HIS A 150 -3.47 13.19 3.48
N LEU A 151 -4.07 12.99 2.31
CA LEU A 151 -3.37 12.72 1.07
C LEU A 151 -2.43 13.86 0.67
N GLU A 152 -2.97 15.06 0.56
CA GLU A 152 -2.25 16.27 0.16
C GLU A 152 -1.05 16.51 1.08
N ARG A 153 -1.21 16.25 2.38
CA ARG A 153 -0.12 16.36 3.35
C ARG A 153 0.99 15.35 3.07
N VAL A 154 0.65 14.09 2.81
CA VAL A 154 1.64 13.05 2.52
C VAL A 154 2.37 13.33 1.21
N VAL A 155 1.64 13.68 0.15
CA VAL A 155 2.24 14.06 -1.15
C VAL A 155 3.14 15.28 -0.99
N GLY A 156 2.67 16.33 -0.32
CA GLY A 156 3.46 17.53 -0.06
C GLY A 156 4.75 17.23 0.70
N ASN A 157 4.72 16.30 1.65
CA ASN A 157 5.90 15.86 2.38
C ASN A 157 6.85 15.03 1.50
N LEU A 158 6.33 14.14 0.65
CA LEU A 158 7.14 13.35 -0.28
C LEU A 158 7.87 14.24 -1.29
N LEU A 159 7.18 15.23 -1.86
CA LEU A 159 7.75 16.16 -2.83
C LEU A 159 8.83 17.06 -2.23
N ARG A 160 8.70 17.45 -0.95
CA ARG A 160 9.75 18.24 -0.26
C ARG A 160 11.04 17.46 -0.02
N VAL A 161 10.98 16.14 0.05
CA VAL A 161 12.14 15.27 0.31
C VAL A 161 12.76 14.76 -0.99
N ALA A 162 11.99 14.73 -2.08
CA ALA A 162 12.45 14.30 -3.40
C ALA A 162 13.22 15.39 -4.19
N VAL A 163 13.27 16.62 -3.68
CA VAL A 163 13.96 17.79 -4.25
C VAL A 163 15.22 18.11 -3.47
#